data_AF-A0AAT9SUH8-F1
#
_entry.id   AF-A0AAT9SUH8-F1
#
_cell.length_a   1.000
_cell.length_b   1.000
_cell.length_c   1.000
_cell.angle_alpha   90.00
_cell.angle_beta   90.00
_cell.angle_gamma   90.00
#
_symmetry.space_group_name_H-M   'P 1'
#
loop_
_entity.id
_entity.type
_entity.pdbx_description
1 polymer ?
#
loop_
_entity_poly.entity_id
_entity_poly.type
_entity_poly.pdbx_seq_one_letter_code
_entity_poly.pdbx_strand_id
1 'polypeptide(L)' 'MTPQPSTLLREPRHALVEAPTPVQRLRRFEEKLGRPGVYIKRDDLMEIALGGNKLRSLEYWLGAALREKADTF' A
#
# COMPACT_ATOMS: atom_id res chain seq x y z
N MET A 1 23.08 -4.83 3.43
CA MET A 1 22.73 -3.45 3.81
C MET A 1 21.50 -3.54 4.70
N THR A 2 21.66 -3.38 6.01
CA THR A 2 20.53 -3.41 6.94
C THR A 2 19.68 -2.15 6.69
N PRO A 3 18.38 -2.27 6.34
CA PRO A 3 17.56 -1.09 6.14
C PRO A 3 17.47 -0.32 7.45
N GLN A 4 17.85 0.96 7.43
CA GLN A 4 17.60 1.85 8.55
C GLN A 4 16.07 1.93 8.76
N PRO A 5 15.57 1.87 10.00
CA PRO A 5 14.14 2.00 10.25
C PRO A 5 13.70 3.35 9.70
N SER A 6 12.83 3.33 8.68
CA SER A 6 12.35 4.55 8.03
C SER A 6 11.58 5.39 9.04
N THR A 7 11.74 6.71 9.00
CA THR A 7 11.07 7.68 9.88
C THR A 7 9.55 7.44 9.98
N LEU A 8 8.95 6.87 8.93
CA LEU A 8 7.54 6.48 8.84
C LEU A 8 7.08 5.49 9.92
N LEU A 9 7.98 4.66 10.47
CA LEU A 9 7.64 3.73 11.56
C LEU A 9 7.24 4.44 12.86
N ARG A 10 7.46 5.76 12.96
CA ARG A 10 7.13 6.58 14.14
C ARG A 10 5.85 7.39 13.97
N GLU A 11 5.32 7.49 12.75
CA GLU A 11 4.09 8.23 12.49
C GLU A 11 2.87 7.42 12.96
N PRO A 12 1.84 8.07 13.54
CA PRO A 12 0.64 7.34 13.89
C PRO A 12 -0.03 6.80 12.64
N ARG A 13 -0.39 5.52 12.74
CA ARG A 13 -0.98 4.74 11.67
C ARG A 13 -2.17 3.98 12.23
N HIS A 14 -3.33 4.16 11.62
CA HIS A 14 -4.49 3.31 11.83
C HIS A 14 -4.51 2.24 10.74
N ALA A 15 -4.40 0.96 11.12
CA ALA A 15 -4.36 -0.12 10.13
C ALA A 15 -5.72 -0.29 9.45
N LEU A 16 -5.75 -0.15 8.13
CA LEU A 16 -6.91 -0.38 7.27
C LEU A 16 -6.72 -1.60 6.37
N VAL A 17 -5.47 -2.01 6.15
CA VAL A 17 -5.14 -3.13 5.28
C VAL A 17 -4.22 -4.08 6.03
N GLU A 18 -4.73 -5.27 6.37
CA GLU A 18 -4.07 -6.20 7.28
C GLU A 18 -2.79 -6.82 6.70
N ALA A 19 -2.76 -7.08 5.39
CA ALA A 19 -1.70 -7.84 4.76
C ALA A 19 -1.02 -7.12 3.57
N PRO A 20 0.25 -7.46 3.24
CA PRO A 20 0.85 -7.07 1.98
C PRO A 20 0.08 -7.68 0.80
N THR A 21 -0.24 -6.85 -0.20
CA THR A 21 -0.91 -7.32 -1.42
C THR A 21 0.02 -8.17 -2.30
N PRO A 22 -0.49 -9.09 -3.13
CA PRO A 22 0.35 -9.93 -3.98
C PRO A 22 1.19 -9.12 -4.98
N VAL A 23 2.38 -9.64 -5.31
CA VAL A 23 3.17 -9.21 -6.48
C VAL A 23 3.08 -10.32 -7.53
N GLN A 24 2.60 -9.98 -8.73
CA GLN A 24 2.35 -10.94 -9.79
C GLN A 24 3.24 -10.63 -11.00
N ARG A 25 3.87 -11.67 -11.56
CA ARG A 25 4.66 -11.54 -12.79
C ARG A 25 3.76 -11.59 -14.02
N LEU A 26 3.92 -10.64 -14.94
CA LEU A 26 3.06 -10.51 -16.12
C LEU A 26 3.64 -11.21 -17.35
N ARG A 27 3.76 -12.55 -17.33
CA ARG A 27 4.43 -13.34 -18.40
C ARG A 27 3.96 -13.02 -19.82
N ARG A 28 2.64 -13.01 -20.05
CA ARG A 28 2.05 -12.68 -21.37
C ARG A 28 2.37 -11.25 -21.83
N PHE A 29 2.54 -10.33 -20.88
CA PHE A 29 2.92 -8.96 -21.18
C PHE A 29 4.42 -8.85 -21.48
N GLU A 30 5.27 -9.58 -20.73
CA GLU A 30 6.70 -9.70 -21.01
C GLU A 30 6.95 -10.23 -22.44
N GLU A 31 6.21 -11.26 -22.86
CA GLU A 31 6.25 -11.82 -24.22
C GLU A 31 5.93 -10.77 -25.28
N LYS A 32 4.84 -10.01 -25.09
CA LYS A 32 4.46 -8.93 -26.02
C LYS A 32 5.45 -7.77 -26.03
N LEU A 33 6.08 -7.48 -24.89
CA LEU A 33 7.05 -6.41 -24.74
C LEU A 33 8.45 -6.81 -25.24
N GLY A 34 8.72 -8.11 -25.43
CA GLY A 34 10.05 -8.62 -25.74
C GLY A 34 11.06 -8.43 -24.60
N ARG A 35 10.59 -8.24 -23.35
CA ARG A 35 11.45 -7.93 -22.20
C ARG A 35 10.95 -8.61 -20.90
N PRO A 36 11.81 -9.35 -20.18
CA PRO A 36 11.44 -9.94 -18.90
C PRO A 36 11.47 -8.91 -17.77
N GLY A 37 10.97 -9.30 -16.60
CA GLY A 37 11.09 -8.52 -15.38
C GLY A 37 9.93 -7.55 -15.17
N VAL A 38 8.75 -7.83 -15.75
CA VAL A 38 7.56 -7.02 -15.53
C VAL A 38 6.68 -7.68 -14.47
N TYR A 39 6.47 -6.92 -13.40
CA TYR A 39 5.66 -7.32 -12.26
C TYR A 39 4.62 -6.24 -11.98
N ILE A 40 3.49 -6.65 -11.40
CA ILE A 40 2.46 -5.76 -10.88
C ILE A 40 2.26 -6.02 -9.38
N LYS A 41 2.22 -4.94 -8.60
CA LYS A 41 1.80 -4.96 -7.20
C LYS A 41 0.28 -4.76 -7.18
N ARG A 42 -0.46 -5.71 -6.64
CA ARG A 42 -1.93 -5.76 -6.71
C ARG A 42 -2.60 -4.95 -5.61
N ASP A 43 -2.28 -3.67 -5.53
CA ASP A 43 -2.86 -2.76 -4.54
C ASP A 43 -4.37 -2.52 -4.75
N ASP A 44 -4.90 -2.90 -5.91
CA ASP A 44 -6.33 -3.00 -6.20
C ASP A 44 -7.05 -4.12 -5.42
N LEU A 45 -6.33 -5.09 -4.86
CA LEU A 45 -6.92 -6.24 -4.13
C LEU A 45 -7.01 -6.02 -2.60
N MET A 46 -6.95 -4.79 -2.13
CA MET A 46 -7.17 -4.49 -0.70
C MET A 46 -8.66 -4.63 -0.35
N GLU A 47 -8.95 -5.07 0.87
CA GLU A 47 -10.29 -5.56 1.30
C GLU A 47 -11.37 -4.47 1.37
N ILE A 48 -10.98 -3.20 1.50
CA ILE A 48 -11.91 -2.10 1.69
C ILE A 48 -12.40 -1.58 0.34
N ALA A 49 -13.72 -1.66 0.13
CA ALA A 49 -14.42 -1.14 -1.05
C ALA A 49 -13.79 -1.63 -2.37
N LEU A 50 -13.17 -0.73 -3.15
CA LEU A 50 -12.51 -1.05 -4.43
C LEU A 50 -10.98 -1.17 -4.29
N GLY A 51 -10.49 -1.22 -3.06
CA GLY A 51 -9.06 -1.23 -2.76
C GLY A 51 -8.35 0.04 -3.23
N GLY A 52 -7.10 -0.11 -3.64
CA GLY A 52 -6.31 0.92 -4.30
C GLY A 52 -5.29 1.61 -3.41
N ASN A 53 -4.41 2.38 -4.06
CA ASN A 53 -3.26 3.01 -3.41
C ASN A 53 -3.64 3.99 -2.28
N LYS A 54 -4.81 4.64 -2.37
CA LYS A 54 -5.26 5.65 -1.40
C LYS A 54 -5.43 5.08 0.00
N LEU A 55 -5.76 3.80 0.14
CA LEU A 55 -5.92 3.16 1.45
C LEU A 55 -4.61 3.19 2.26
N ARG A 56 -3.45 3.01 1.61
CA ARG A 56 -2.14 3.02 2.30
C ARG A 56 -1.78 4.40 2.84
N SER A 57 -2.11 5.46 2.11
CA SER A 57 -1.95 6.84 2.60
C SER A 57 -2.96 7.15 3.70
N LEU A 58 -4.20 6.69 3.54
CA LEU A 58 -5.28 6.92 4.49
C LEU A 58 -4.98 6.32 5.87
N GLU A 59 -4.24 5.20 5.96
CA GLU A 59 -3.80 4.65 7.27
C GLU A 59 -3.07 5.70 8.13
N TYR A 60 -2.22 6.54 7.52
CA TYR A 60 -1.47 7.57 8.24
C TYR A 60 -2.30 8.83 8.50
N TRP A 61 -3.10 9.27 7.51
CA TRP A 61 -3.99 10.42 7.70
C TRP A 61 -5.02 10.16 8.80
N LEU A 62 -5.61 8.96 8.82
CA LEU A 62 -6.53 8.54 9.87
C LEU A 62 -5.82 8.40 11.21
N GLY A 63 -4.60 7.85 11.23
CA GLY A 63 -3.78 7.81 12.44
C GLY A 63 -3.54 9.21 13.04
N ALA A 64 -3.22 10.19 12.21
CA ALA A 64 -3.05 11.58 12.62
C ALA A 64 -4.37 12.21 13.11
N ALA A 65 -5.46 12.04 12.37
CA ALA A 65 -6.78 12.57 12.72
C ALA A 65 -7.29 12.00 14.06
N LEU A 66 -7.12 10.70 14.29
CA LEU A 66 -7.49 10.05 15.56
C LEU A 66 -6.67 10.58 16.74
N ARG A 67 -5.37 10.83 16.55
CA ARG A 67 -4.50 11.45 17.57
C ARG A 67 -4.98 12.87 17.93
N GLU A 68 -5.47 13.61 16.95
CA GLU A 68 -6.00 14.98 17.11
C GLU A 68 -7.46 15.02 17.58
N LYS A 69 -8.11 13.85 17.73
CA LYS A 69 -9.52 13.70 18.07
C LYS A 69 -10.46 14.42 17.09
N ALA A 70 -10.10 14.43 15.81
CA ALA A 70 -10.99 14.92 14.76
C ALA A 70 -12.26 14.05 14.71
N ASP A 71 -13.42 14.68 14.51
CA ASP A 71 -14.73 14.06 14.43
C ASP A 71 -15.34 14.09 13.02
N THR A 72 -14.70 14.82 12.11
CA THR A 72 -15.09 14.98 10.71
C THR A 72 -13.86 14.84 9.82
N PHE A 73 -14.07 14.34 8.60
CA PHE A 73 -13.03 14.10 7.59
C PHE A 73 -12.63 15.37 6.83
#